data_AF-X0X246-F1
#
_entry.id   AF-X0X246-F1
#
_cell.length_a   1.000
_cell.length_b   1.000
_cell.length_c   1.000
_cell.angle_alpha   90.00
_cell.angle_beta   90.00
_cell.angle_gamma   90.00
#
_symmetry.space_group_name_H-M   'P 1'
#
loop_
_entity.id
_entity.type
_entity.pdbx_description
1 polymer ?
#
loop_
_entity_poly.entity_id
_entity_poly.type
_entity_poly.pdbx_seq_one_letter_code
_entity_poly.pdbx_strand_id
1 'polypeptide(L)' 'IPDCKKDHLVIDELPDFFITGHIHRVSCSNYKNISMINCSCWVSQSSDQAKRGIIAEPARVPIVNLKTRKMKIIRF' A
#
# COMPACT_ATOMS: atom_id res chain seq x y z
N ILE A 1 -23.91 -8.22 -9.25
CA ILE A 1 -24.02 -9.56 -8.62
C ILE A 1 -22.61 -10.15 -8.67
N PRO A 2 -22.02 -10.61 -7.55
CA PRO A 2 -20.71 -11.27 -7.56
C PRO A 2 -20.76 -12.53 -8.44
N ASP A 3 -19.63 -12.93 -9.02
CA ASP A 3 -19.54 -14.18 -9.76
C ASP A 3 -19.84 -15.36 -8.80
N CYS A 4 -20.80 -16.21 -9.18
CA CYS A 4 -21.29 -17.31 -8.33
C CYS A 4 -20.36 -18.54 -8.31
N LYS A 5 -19.34 -18.56 -9.18
CA LYS A 5 -18.38 -19.66 -9.34
C LYS A 5 -17.00 -19.30 -8.81
N LYS A 6 -16.61 -18.02 -8.81
CA LYS A 6 -15.29 -17.58 -8.35
C LYS A 6 -15.35 -16.24 -7.63
N ASP A 7 -14.73 -16.17 -6.45
CA ASP A 7 -14.41 -14.91 -5.81
C ASP A 7 -13.01 -14.44 -6.25
N HIS A 8 -12.95 -13.32 -6.98
CA HIS A 8 -11.72 -12.75 -7.50
C HIS A 8 -10.88 -12.00 -6.45
N LEU A 9 -11.41 -11.79 -5.25
CA LEU A 9 -10.69 -11.13 -4.16
C LEU A 9 -9.86 -12.10 -3.32
N VAL A 10 -10.08 -13.41 -3.49
CA VAL A 10 -9.27 -14.43 -2.82
C VAL A 10 -7.87 -14.46 -3.43
N ILE A 11 -6.85 -14.41 -2.57
CA ILE A 11 -5.45 -14.53 -2.95
C ILE A 11 -5.05 -15.99 -2.77
N ASP A 12 -5.19 -16.77 -3.85
CA ASP A 12 -4.91 -18.22 -3.85
C ASP A 12 -3.40 -18.52 -3.94
N GLU A 13 -2.63 -17.65 -4.58
CA GLU A 13 -1.18 -17.78 -4.74
C GLU A 13 -0.44 -16.78 -3.83
N LEU A 14 0.61 -17.24 -3.15
CA LEU A 14 1.39 -16.38 -2.27
C LEU A 14 2.15 -15.32 -3.09
N PRO A 15 1.88 -14.02 -2.88
CA PRO A 15 2.54 -12.99 -3.65
C PRO A 15 3.94 -12.72 -3.11
N ASP A 16 4.87 -12.39 -3.99
CA ASP A 16 6.12 -11.77 -3.58
C ASP A 16 5.86 -10.36 -3.03
N PHE A 17 5.01 -9.56 -3.68
CA PHE A 17 4.71 -8.19 -3.26
C PHE A 17 3.22 -8.02 -3.05
N PHE A 18 2.84 -7.57 -1.85
CA PHE A 18 1.46 -7.18 -1.56
C PHE A 18 1.40 -5.66 -1.43
N ILE A 19 0.76 -5.01 -2.40
CA ILE A 19 0.73 -3.55 -2.54
C ILE A 19 -0.69 -3.04 -2.35
N THR A 20 -0.82 -2.03 -1.49
CA THR A 20 -2.10 -1.41 -1.12
C THR A 20 -1.99 0.11 -1.19
N GLY A 21 -3.11 0.81 -0.96
CA GLY A 21 -3.18 2.26 -0.91
C GLY A 21 -4.41 2.70 -0.13
N HIS A 22 -5.18 3.63 -0.70
CA HIS A 22 -6.48 4.09 -0.20
C HIS A 22 -6.44 4.92 1.10
N ILE A 23 -5.67 4.53 2.11
CA ILE A 23 -5.61 5.25 3.40
C ILE A 23 -4.61 6.42 3.43
N HIS A 24 -3.90 6.64 2.32
CA HIS A 24 -3.00 7.79 2.11
C HIS A 24 -1.83 7.87 3.11
N ARG A 25 -1.33 6.73 3.58
CA ARG A 25 -0.16 6.64 4.49
C ARG A 25 0.85 5.66 3.97
N VAL A 26 2.14 5.99 4.03
CA VAL A 26 3.16 5.10 3.51
C VAL A 26 3.63 4.10 4.57
N SER A 27 3.77 2.83 4.21
CA SER A 27 4.40 1.81 5.04
C SER A 27 5.07 0.76 4.18
N CYS A 28 6.24 0.29 4.61
CA CYS A 28 6.95 -0.83 4.00
C CYS A 28 7.35 -1.79 5.11
N SER A 29 7.00 -3.07 4.98
CA SER A 29 7.37 -4.11 5.93
C SER A 29 7.57 -5.45 5.22
N ASN A 30 8.15 -6.41 5.92
CA ASN A 30 8.22 -7.79 5.46
C ASN A 30 7.45 -8.67 6.44
N TYR A 31 6.58 -9.53 5.91
CA TYR A 31 5.88 -10.55 6.69
C TYR A 31 6.01 -11.89 5.99
N LYS A 32 6.64 -12.87 6.65
CA LYS A 32 6.87 -14.22 6.09
C LYS A 32 7.43 -14.19 4.65
N ASN A 33 8.46 -13.37 4.42
CA ASN A 33 9.11 -13.16 3.12
C ASN A 33 8.28 -12.39 2.06
N ILE A 34 7.04 -12.01 2.36
CA ILE A 34 6.21 -11.14 1.52
C ILE A 34 6.54 -9.68 1.81
N SER A 35 6.82 -8.91 0.77
CA SER A 35 7.03 -7.46 0.89
C SER A 35 5.67 -6.77 0.90
N MET A 36 5.30 -6.26 2.07
CA MET A 36 4.06 -5.55 2.32
C MET A 36 4.29 -4.06 2.12
N ILE A 37 3.58 -3.45 1.18
CA ILE A 37 3.70 -2.03 0.84
C ILE A 37 2.32 -1.39 0.89
N ASN A 38 2.18 -0.33 1.68
CA ASN A 38 1.06 0.59 1.55
C ASN A 38 1.58 1.91 0.99
N CYS A 39 1.03 2.31 -0.15
CA CYS A 39 1.45 3.52 -0.84
C CYS A 39 0.88 4.78 -0.17
N SER A 40 1.64 5.87 -0.33
CA SER A 40 1.22 7.24 -0.04
C SER A 40 0.10 7.71 -1.00
N CYS A 41 -0.16 9.01 -1.01
CA CYS A 41 -0.99 9.71 -1.97
C CYS A 41 -0.23 10.88 -2.62
N TRP A 42 -0.81 11.42 -3.68
CA TRP A 42 -0.34 12.67 -4.32
C TRP A 42 -1.27 13.85 -4.07
N VAL A 43 -2.23 13.68 -3.16
CA VAL A 43 -3.23 14.68 -2.81
C VAL A 43 -3.05 15.12 -1.36
N SER A 44 -3.22 16.40 -1.09
CA SER A 44 -3.20 16.94 0.26
C SER A 44 -4.35 16.40 1.11
N GLN A 45 -4.20 16.52 2.44
CA GLN A 45 -5.23 16.08 3.37
C GLN A 45 -6.52 16.90 3.19
N SER A 46 -7.64 16.21 3.02
CA SER A 46 -8.96 16.87 2.96
C SER A 46 -9.51 17.20 4.35
N SER A 47 -10.48 18.12 4.40
CA SER A 47 -11.19 18.46 5.64
C SER A 47 -11.92 17.25 6.24
N ASP A 48 -12.51 16.39 5.41
CA ASP A 48 -13.19 15.18 5.88
C ASP A 48 -12.21 14.13 6.40
N GLN A 49 -11.01 14.02 5.81
CA GLN A 49 -9.93 13.19 6.35
C GLN A 49 -9.50 13.68 7.73
N ALA A 50 -9.30 15.01 7.89
CA ALA A 50 -8.99 15.61 9.18
C ALA A 50 -10.09 15.34 10.23
N LYS A 51 -11.37 15.53 9.88
CA LYS A 51 -12.51 15.24 10.77
C LYS A 51 -12.57 13.78 11.22
N ARG A 52 -12.08 12.85 10.38
CA ARG A 52 -12.03 11.41 10.68
C ARG A 52 -10.71 10.99 11.35
N GLY A 53 -9.83 11.92 11.69
CA GLY A 53 -8.53 11.63 12.31
C GLY A 53 -7.50 11.00 11.37
N ILE A 54 -7.74 11.02 10.04
CA ILE A 54 -6.79 10.52 9.06
C ILE A 54 -5.70 11.56 8.85
N ILE A 55 -4.45 11.19 9.16
CA ILE A 55 -3.27 12.01 8.87
C ILE A 55 -2.63 11.44 7.61
N ALA A 56 -2.83 12.13 6.49
CA ALA A 56 -2.29 11.75 5.19
C ALA A 56 -0.79 12.08 5.11
N GLU A 57 -0.07 11.33 4.30
CA GLU A 57 1.38 11.46 4.13
C GLU A 57 1.70 11.63 2.65
N PRO A 58 1.34 12.76 2.01
CA PRO A 58 1.50 12.95 0.57
C PRO A 58 2.96 12.94 0.13
N ALA A 59 3.18 12.68 -1.17
CA ALA A 59 4.46 12.80 -1.85
C ALA A 59 5.58 11.89 -1.28
N ARG A 60 5.20 10.67 -0.85
CA ARG A 60 6.16 9.65 -0.38
C ARG A 60 6.17 8.44 -1.29
N VAL A 61 7.31 8.11 -1.88
CA VAL A 61 7.44 7.06 -2.90
C VAL A 61 8.24 5.88 -2.35
N PRO A 62 7.62 4.70 -2.16
CA PRO A 62 8.35 3.45 -1.95
C PRO A 62 9.14 3.05 -3.20
N ILE A 63 10.43 2.77 -3.03
CA ILE A 63 11.30 2.22 -4.07
C ILE A 63 11.84 0.89 -3.57
N VAL A 64 11.72 -0.13 -4.41
CA VAL A 64 12.15 -1.49 -4.08
C VAL A 64 13.20 -1.98 -5.07
N ASN A 65 14.30 -2.50 -4.53
CA ASN A 65 15.25 -3.26 -5.33
C ASN A 65 14.74 -4.69 -5.49
N LEU A 66 14.40 -5.10 -6.73
CA LEU A 66 13.78 -6.41 -6.99
C LEU A 66 14.70 -7.60 -6.72
N LYS A 67 16.04 -7.43 -6.81
CA LYS A 67 17.01 -8.50 -6.54
C LYS A 67 17.22 -8.74 -5.04
N THR A 68 17.28 -7.67 -4.26
CA THR A 68 17.65 -7.73 -2.82
C THR A 68 16.46 -7.53 -1.89
N ARG A 69 15.30 -7.13 -2.41
CA ARG A 69 14.08 -6.81 -1.68
C ARG A 69 14.24 -5.65 -0.69
N LYS A 70 15.36 -4.91 -0.76
CA LYS A 70 15.59 -3.70 0.03
C LYS A 70 14.62 -2.61 -0.42
N MET A 71 13.91 -2.02 0.54
CA MET A 71 12.93 -0.97 0.31
C MET A 71 13.41 0.35 0.93
N LYS A 72 13.18 1.45 0.22
CA LYS A 72 13.42 2.82 0.71
C LYS A 72 12.19 3.67 0.42
N ILE A 73 11.97 4.71 1.22
CA ILE A 73 10.92 5.70 0.98
C ILE A 73 11.59 7.03 0.66
N ILE A 74 11.33 7.57 -0.54
CA ILE A 74 11.73 8.93 -0.91
C ILE A 74 10.58 9.89 -0.55
N ARG A 75 10.92 11.08 -0.06
CA ARG A 75 9.97 12.15 0.28
C ARG A 75 10.28 13.35 -0.62
N PHE A 76 9.27 13.86 -1.31
CA PHE A 76 9.35 15.05 -2.17
C PHE A 76 8.73 16.26 -1.49
#